data_AF-A0A7T6VQG7-F1
#
_entry.id   AF-A0A7T6VQG7-F1
#
_cell.length_a   1.000
_cell.length_b   1.000
_cell.length_c   1.000
_cell.angle_alpha   90.00
_cell.angle_beta   90.00
_cell.angle_gamma   90.00
#
_symmetry.space_group_name_H-M   'P 1'
#
loop_
_entity.id
_entity.type
_entity.pdbx_description
1 polymer ?
#
loop_
_entity_poly.entity_id
_entity_poly.type
_entity_poly.pdbx_seq_one_letter_code
_entity_poly.pdbx_strand_id
1 'polypeptide(L)' 'MAMWNPWRGCKKYSEGCKFCYIHKGDFKRNINTNEIVKTNRKILK' A
#
# COMPACT_ATOMS: atom_id res chain seq x y z
N MET A 1 -16.30 -4.09 7.44
CA MET A 1 -15.52 -5.34 7.48
C MET A 1 -14.24 -5.14 8.24
N ALA A 2 -13.89 -6.04 9.16
CA ALA A 2 -12.54 -6.10 9.71
C ALA A 2 -11.58 -6.40 8.54
N MET A 3 -10.71 -5.44 8.22
CA MET A 3 -9.70 -5.61 7.18
C MET A 3 -8.68 -6.62 7.74
N TRP A 4 -8.65 -7.84 7.18
CA TRP A 4 -7.83 -8.96 7.69
C TRP A 4 -6.33 -8.64 7.73
N ASN A 5 -5.87 -7.65 6.96
CA ASN A 5 -4.49 -7.17 6.99
C ASN A 5 -4.44 -5.67 7.34
N PRO A 6 -4.06 -5.30 8.58
CA PRO A 6 -4.00 -3.90 9.02
C PRO A 6 -2.74 -3.19 8.53
N TRP A 7 -1.94 -3.80 7.65
CA TRP A 7 -0.68 -3.25 7.16
C TRP A 7 -0.77 -2.95 5.68
N ARG A 8 -0.21 -1.80 5.29
CA ARG A 8 -0.14 -1.36 3.90
C ARG A 8 1.27 -0.85 3.62
N GLY A 9 1.79 -1.18 2.45
CA GLY A 9 3.15 -0.83 2.03
C GLY A 9 4.06 -2.04 1.88
N CYS A 10 5.15 -1.86 1.16
CA CYS A 10 6.17 -2.84 0.86
C CYS A 10 7.54 -2.15 0.79
N LYS A 11 8.49 -2.59 1.61
CA LYS A 11 9.90 -2.15 1.53
C LYS A 11 10.75 -3.05 0.64
N LYS A 12 10.29 -4.28 0.36
CA LYS A 12 11.02 -5.24 -0.46
C LYS A 12 10.91 -4.86 -1.92
N TYR A 13 12.04 -4.57 -2.56
CA TYR A 13 12.14 -4.43 -4.00
C TYR A 13 12.52 -5.77 -4.63
N SER A 14 11.81 -6.13 -5.69
CA SER A 14 12.10 -7.32 -6.51
C SER A 14 11.77 -7.00 -7.96
N GLU A 15 12.16 -7.87 -8.88
CA GLU A 15 11.80 -7.76 -10.31
C GLU A 15 10.28 -7.65 -10.54
N GLY A 16 9.47 -8.23 -9.65
CA GLY A 16 8.00 -8.13 -9.66
C GLY A 16 7.44 -6.77 -9.27
N CYS A 17 8.24 -5.87 -8.68
CA CYS A 17 7.78 -4.54 -8.26
C CYS A 17 7.40 -3.66 -9.47
N LYS A 18 8.05 -3.85 -10.63
CA LYS A 18 7.77 -3.10 -11.86
C LYS A 18 6.31 -3.26 -12.33
N PHE A 19 5.69 -4.40 -12.05
CA PHE A 19 4.31 -4.72 -12.41
C PHE A 19 3.37 -4.81 -11.20
N CYS A 20 3.82 -4.37 -10.02
CA CYS A 20 3.03 -4.47 -8.81
C CYS A 20 1.84 -3.50 -8.86
N TYR A 21 0.64 -4.07 -8.81
CA TYR A 21 -0.60 -3.30 -8.86
C TYR A 21 -0.75 -2.36 -7.65
N ILE A 22 -0.12 -2.69 -6.51
CA ILE A 22 -0.13 -1.84 -5.31
C ILE A 22 0.63 -0.54 -5.57
N HIS A 23 1.88 -0.62 -6.05
CA HIS A 23 2.67 0.56 -6.41
C HIS A 23 1.99 1.40 -7.48
N LYS A 24 1.38 0.77 -8.49
CA LYS A 24 0.60 1.47 -9.53
C LYS A 24 -0.63 2.19 -8.96
N GLY A 25 -1.34 1.54 -8.04
CA GLY A 25 -2.55 2.08 -7.41
C GLY A 25 -2.25 3.20 -6.40
N ASP A 26 -1.11 3.11 -5.73
CA ASP A 26 -0.63 4.10 -4.77
C ASP A 26 0.00 5.31 -5.46
N PHE A 27 0.71 5.10 -6.57
CA PHE A 27 1.20 6.19 -7.42
C PHE A 27 0.06 7.10 -7.87
N LYS A 28 -1.09 6.54 -8.29
CA LYS A 28 -2.28 7.32 -8.65
C LYS A 28 -2.87 8.12 -7.49
N ARG A 29 -2.67 7.65 -6.25
CA ARG A 29 -3.17 8.30 -5.03
C ARG A 29 -2.10 9.15 -4.34
N ASN A 30 -0.92 9.26 -4.94
CA ASN A 30 0.24 9.94 -4.38
C ASN A 30 0.63 9.41 -2.98
N ILE A 31 0.53 8.08 -2.81
CA ILE A 31 0.85 7.38 -1.56
C ILE A 31 2.22 6.71 -1.71
N ASN A 32 3.09 6.89 -0.72
CA ASN A 32 4.37 6.18 -0.66
C ASN A 32 4.18 4.73 -0.24
N THR A 33 4.24 3.80 -1.20
CA THR A 33 4.17 2.35 -0.90
C THR A 33 5.41 1.85 -0.15
N ASN A 34 6.54 2.57 -0.17
CA ASN A 34 7.78 2.16 0.50
C ASN A 34 7.69 2.20 2.03
N GLU A 35 6.72 2.95 2.56
CA GLU A 35 6.50 3.08 4.00
C GLU A 35 5.44 2.05 4.43
N ILE A 36 5.83 1.15 5.32
CA ILE A 36 4.90 0.16 5.89
C ILE A 36 4.13 0.86 7.01
N VAL A 37 2.92 1.29 6.69
CA VAL A 37 2.04 1.98 7.63
C VAL A 37 0.91 1.04 8.06
N LYS A 38 0.54 1.12 9.34
CA LYS A 38 -0.68 0.47 9.80
C LYS A 38 -1.85 1.23 9.19
N THR A 39 -2.67 0.55 8.41
CA THR A 39 -3.91 1.07 7.84
C THR A 39 -4.78 1.55 8.98
N ASN A 40 -4.71 2.84 9.28
CA ASN A 40 -5.54 3.44 10.30
C ASN A 40 -6.95 3.57 9.75
N ARG A 41 -7.95 3.37 10.60
CA ARG A 41 -9.37 3.20 10.26
C ARG A 41 -10.05 4.52 9.82
N LYS A 42 -9.35 5.38 9.08
CA LYS A 42 -9.77 6.70 8.61
C LYS A 42 -9.72 6.83 7.08
N ILE A 43 -10.03 5.76 6.36
CA ILE A 43 -10.45 5.90 4.96
C ILE A 43 -11.97 5.81 4.98
N LEU A 44 -12.61 6.94 5.27
CA LEU A 44 -13.97 7.35 4.93
C LEU A 44 -14.23 8.68 5.66
N LYS A 45 -13.75 9.76 5.05
CA LYS A 45 -14.55 10.97 4.89
C LYS A 45 -14.27 11.51 3.49
#